data_AF-A0A1X2E0E4-F1
#
_entry.id   AF-A0A1X2E0E4-F1
#
_cell.length_a   1.000
_cell.length_b   1.000
_cell.length_c   1.000
_cell.angle_alpha   90.00
_cell.angle_beta   90.00
_cell.angle_gamma   90.00
#
_symmetry.space_group_name_H-M   'P 1'
#
loop_
_entity.id
_entity.type
_entity.pdbx_description
1 polymer ?
#
loop_
_entity_poly.entity_id
_entity_poly.type
_entity_poly.pdbx_seq_one_letter_code
_entity_poly.pdbx_strand_id
1 'polypeptide(L)'
;MKKKLSAVAFGAFLAFTWVPAAVAHADQTDQDFAEYLAGHGINLGSPSQVVNMARTMCADLEAGYTQKDEIDQLTGSHKLTQAQAETFIGAATADYCPGKHAPSKPSGG
;
A
#
# COMPACT_ATOMS: atom_id res chain seq x y z
N MET A 1 61.94 -27.75 -15.31
CA MET A 1 61.91 -27.36 -13.88
C MET A 1 60.48 -26.99 -13.50
N LYS A 2 60.06 -27.28 -12.26
CA LYS A 2 58.66 -27.47 -11.83
C LYS A 2 57.93 -26.16 -11.46
N LYS A 3 56.59 -26.17 -11.61
CA LYS A 3 55.55 -25.32 -10.98
C LYS A 3 55.37 -23.93 -11.64
N LYS A 4 54.16 -23.42 -11.88
CA LYS A 4 53.00 -23.35 -10.96
C LYS A 4 51.67 -23.31 -11.74
N LEU A 5 50.70 -24.10 -11.28
CA LEU A 5 49.28 -23.92 -11.55
C LEU A 5 48.82 -22.61 -10.87
N SER A 6 48.05 -21.79 -11.58
CA SER A 6 47.17 -20.80 -10.94
C SER A 6 45.88 -20.69 -11.74
N ALA A 7 44.81 -20.89 -11.00
CA ALA A 7 43.44 -21.08 -11.43
C ALA A 7 42.92 -19.89 -12.24
N VAL A 8 42.41 -20.19 -13.43
CA VAL A 8 41.46 -19.30 -14.11
C VAL A 8 40.10 -19.54 -13.45
N ALA A 9 39.81 -18.76 -12.40
CA ALA A 9 38.47 -18.66 -11.86
C ALA A 9 37.62 -17.87 -12.85
N PHE A 10 36.91 -18.56 -13.74
CA PHE A 10 35.80 -18.00 -14.50
C PHE A 10 34.64 -17.74 -13.55
N GLY A 11 34.75 -16.66 -12.76
CA GLY A 11 33.63 -16.10 -12.02
C GLY A 11 32.69 -15.40 -12.99
N ALA A 12 31.76 -16.15 -13.59
CA ALA A 12 30.63 -15.57 -14.29
C ALA A 12 29.81 -14.78 -13.26
N PHE A 13 29.97 -13.45 -13.29
CA PHE A 13 29.15 -12.50 -12.56
C PHE A 13 27.72 -12.59 -13.14
N LEU A 14 26.92 -13.52 -12.61
CA LEU A 14 25.47 -13.45 -12.75
C LEU A 14 25.00 -12.28 -11.89
N ALA A 15 25.04 -11.08 -12.45
CA ALA A 15 24.28 -9.96 -11.95
C ALA A 15 22.80 -10.29 -12.16
N PHE A 16 22.24 -11.07 -11.25
CA PHE A 16 20.79 -11.19 -11.11
C PHE A 16 20.33 -9.83 -10.62
N THR A 17 20.01 -8.94 -11.56
CA THR A 17 19.32 -7.70 -11.26
C THR A 17 18.01 -8.11 -10.61
N TRP A 18 17.93 -7.95 -9.29
CA TRP A 18 16.68 -8.02 -8.56
C TRP A 18 15.80 -6.90 -9.12
N VAL A 19 14.98 -7.23 -10.12
CA VAL A 19 13.85 -6.39 -10.49
C VAL A 19 12.97 -6.38 -9.24
N PRO A 20 12.66 -5.20 -8.67
CA PRO A 20 11.79 -5.17 -7.51
C PRO A 20 10.42 -5.68 -7.97
N ALA A 21 10.08 -6.91 -7.59
CA ALA A 21 8.74 -7.48 -7.72
C ALA A 21 7.73 -6.79 -6.77
N ALA A 22 8.05 -5.59 -6.29
CA ALA A 22 7.24 -4.82 -5.36
C ALA A 22 6.05 -4.10 -6.02
N VAL A 23 6.08 -3.91 -7.35
CA VAL A 23 4.98 -3.22 -8.06
C VAL A 23 3.77 -4.14 -8.29
N ALA A 24 4.01 -5.41 -8.62
CA ALA A 24 2.93 -6.37 -8.88
C ALA A 24 2.05 -6.66 -7.66
N HIS A 25 2.60 -6.59 -6.45
CA HIS A 25 1.86 -6.81 -5.21
C HIS A 25 1.00 -5.60 -4.81
N ALA A 26 1.49 -4.38 -5.02
CA ALA A 26 0.71 -3.18 -4.75
C ALA A 26 -0.47 -3.06 -5.72
N ASP A 27 -0.24 -3.27 -7.02
CA ASP A 27 -1.31 -3.23 -8.00
C ASP A 27 -2.40 -4.27 -7.70
N GLN A 28 -2.04 -5.50 -7.32
CA GLN A 28 -3.04 -6.52 -6.99
C GLN A 28 -3.84 -6.16 -5.73
N THR A 29 -3.19 -5.69 -4.66
CA THR A 29 -3.88 -5.24 -3.44
C THR A 29 -4.79 -4.04 -3.71
N ASP A 30 -4.35 -3.12 -4.58
CA ASP A 30 -5.14 -1.96 -5.00
C ASP A 30 -6.39 -2.39 -5.78
N GLN A 31 -6.26 -3.39 -6.69
CA GLN A 31 -7.40 -3.97 -7.40
C GLN A 31 -8.36 -4.68 -6.44
N ASP A 32 -7.86 -5.57 -5.57
CA ASP A 32 -8.67 -6.35 -4.64
C ASP A 32 -9.46 -5.43 -3.70
N PHE A 33 -8.82 -4.34 -3.24
CA PHE A 33 -9.47 -3.30 -2.44
C PHE A 33 -10.59 -2.59 -3.22
N ALA A 34 -10.35 -2.21 -4.46
CA ALA A 34 -11.35 -1.57 -5.30
C ALA A 34 -12.53 -2.50 -5.63
N GLU A 35 -12.26 -3.79 -5.88
CA GLU A 35 -13.28 -4.81 -6.10
C GLU A 35 -14.12 -5.06 -4.85
N TYR A 36 -13.49 -5.14 -3.68
CA TYR A 36 -14.17 -5.24 -2.39
C TYR A 36 -15.15 -4.07 -2.21
N LEU A 37 -14.67 -2.84 -2.40
CA LEU A 37 -15.50 -1.65 -2.29
C LEU A 37 -16.64 -1.64 -3.31
N ALA A 38 -16.37 -2.01 -4.56
CA ALA A 38 -17.39 -2.11 -5.60
C ALA A 38 -18.47 -3.15 -5.24
N GLY A 39 -18.10 -4.28 -4.63
CA GLY A 39 -19.02 -5.28 -4.09
C GLY A 39 -19.94 -4.74 -2.97
N HIS A 40 -19.48 -3.73 -2.22
CA HIS A 40 -20.24 -2.99 -1.22
C HIS A 40 -20.97 -1.75 -1.78
N GLY A 41 -20.99 -1.57 -3.11
CA GLY A 41 -21.63 -0.44 -3.79
C GLY A 41 -20.87 0.88 -3.68
N ILE A 42 -19.60 0.84 -3.25
CA ILE A 42 -18.71 2.01 -3.09
C ILE A 42 -17.96 2.18 -4.41
N ASN A 43 -18.30 3.21 -5.18
CA ASN A 43 -17.65 3.49 -6.46
C ASN A 43 -17.05 4.90 -6.46
N LEU A 44 -15.76 4.97 -6.14
CA LEU A 44 -15.02 6.22 -5.94
C LEU A 44 -14.09 6.56 -7.12
N GLY A 45 -14.04 5.73 -8.16
CA GLY A 45 -13.19 5.92 -9.34
C GLY A 45 -12.30 4.71 -9.63
N SER A 46 -11.12 4.96 -10.21
CA SER A 46 -10.14 3.90 -10.50
C SER A 46 -9.49 3.37 -9.21
N PRO A 47 -9.02 2.11 -9.18
CA PRO A 47 -8.35 1.53 -8.02
C PRO A 47 -7.26 2.43 -7.42
N SER A 48 -6.42 2.99 -8.28
CA SER A 48 -5.38 3.95 -7.90
C SER A 48 -5.90 5.26 -7.28
N GLN A 49 -7.07 5.76 -7.70
CA GLN A 49 -7.71 6.93 -7.07
C GLN A 49 -8.19 6.59 -5.67
N VAL A 50 -8.86 5.43 -5.54
CA VAL A 50 -9.45 4.98 -4.27
C VAL A 50 -8.36 4.70 -3.23
N VAL A 51 -7.23 4.15 -3.66
CA VAL A 51 -6.05 3.94 -2.81
C VAL A 51 -5.35 5.26 -2.44
N ASN A 52 -5.27 6.21 -3.37
CA ASN A 52 -4.75 7.55 -3.03
C ASN A 52 -5.63 8.26 -2.01
N MET A 53 -6.96 8.12 -2.09
CA MET A 53 -7.88 8.61 -1.07
C MET A 53 -7.64 7.93 0.28
N ALA A 54 -7.51 6.59 0.30
CA ALA A 54 -7.21 5.82 1.51
C ALA A 54 -5.89 6.28 2.17
N ARG A 55 -4.82 6.47 1.40
CA ARG A 55 -3.53 6.97 1.90
C ARG A 55 -3.62 8.42 2.42
N THR A 56 -4.40 9.27 1.76
CA THR A 56 -4.61 10.67 2.20
C THR A 56 -5.35 10.71 3.53
N MET A 57 -6.44 9.95 3.64
CA MET A 57 -7.19 9.76 4.89
C MET A 57 -6.26 9.27 6.01
N CYS A 58 -5.38 8.31 5.74
CA CYS A 58 -4.38 7.86 6.71
C CYS A 58 -3.45 9.00 7.16
N ALA A 59 -3.00 9.85 6.24
CA ALA A 59 -2.16 11.00 6.58
C ALA A 59 -2.92 12.04 7.43
N ASP A 60 -4.20 12.27 7.13
CA ASP A 60 -5.05 13.17 7.89
C ASP A 60 -5.31 12.63 9.32
N LEU A 61 -5.59 11.33 9.46
CA LEU A 61 -5.73 10.69 10.77
C LEU A 61 -4.44 10.77 11.61
N GLU A 62 -3.27 10.66 10.98
CA GLU A 62 -1.98 10.84 11.66
C GLU A 62 -1.69 12.32 11.99
N ALA A 63 -2.22 13.26 11.20
CA ALA A 63 -2.16 14.69 11.46
C ALA A 63 -3.11 15.16 12.58
N GLY A 64 -3.99 14.28 13.07
CA GLY A 64 -4.91 14.53 14.18
C GLY A 64 -6.35 14.78 13.77
N TYR A 65 -6.71 14.59 12.49
CA TYR A 65 -8.10 14.55 12.05
C TYR A 65 -8.80 13.31 12.60
N THR A 66 -10.12 13.40 12.81
CA THR A 66 -10.89 12.26 13.31
C THR A 66 -11.51 11.47 12.16
N GLN A 67 -11.70 10.16 12.35
CA GLN A 67 -12.43 9.32 11.39
C GLN A 67 -13.82 9.88 11.09
N LYS A 68 -14.47 10.53 12.07
CA LYS A 68 -15.77 11.18 11.87
C LYS A 68 -15.69 12.32 10.85
N ASP A 69 -14.61 13.09 10.84
CA ASP A 69 -14.45 14.21 9.90
C ASP A 69 -14.23 13.70 8.45
N GLU A 70 -13.57 12.55 8.32
CA GLU A 70 -13.42 11.84 7.04
C GLU A 70 -14.75 11.24 6.55
N ILE A 71 -15.55 10.65 7.45
CA ILE A 71 -16.91 10.19 7.14
C ILE A 71 -17.77 11.37 6.68
N ASP A 72 -17.73 12.48 7.41
CA ASP A 72 -18.51 13.68 7.10
C ASP A 72 -18.10 14.27 5.73
N GLN A 73 -16.81 14.23 5.36
CA GLN A 73 -16.34 14.64 4.02
C GLN A 73 -16.87 13.72 2.91
N LEU A 74 -16.76 12.40 3.10
CA LEU A 74 -17.16 11.40 2.11
C LEU A 74 -18.68 11.38 1.89
N THR A 75 -19.44 11.51 2.98
CA THR A 75 -20.91 11.56 2.96
C THR A 75 -21.45 12.92 2.53
N GLY A 76 -20.82 14.02 2.97
CA GLY A 76 -21.18 15.40 2.61
C GLY A 76 -20.99 15.69 1.12
N SER A 77 -20.10 14.96 0.44
CA SER A 77 -19.93 15.03 -1.01
C SER A 77 -21.01 14.27 -1.80
N HIS A 78 -21.99 13.64 -1.12
CA HIS A 78 -22.97 12.69 -1.69
C HIS A 78 -22.35 11.55 -2.50
N LYS A 79 -21.05 11.27 -2.28
CA LYS A 79 -20.34 10.19 -2.98
C LYS A 79 -20.62 8.85 -2.33
N LEU A 80 -20.82 8.82 -1.01
CA LEU A 80 -21.07 7.62 -0.23
C LEU A 80 -22.20 7.84 0.80
N THR A 81 -22.90 6.77 1.13
CA THR A 81 -23.74 6.72 2.34
C THR A 81 -22.86 6.57 3.59
N GLN A 82 -23.41 6.82 4.77
CA GLN A 82 -22.65 6.70 6.02
C GLN A 82 -22.07 5.29 6.24
N ALA A 83 -22.87 4.24 6.02
CA ALA A 83 -22.41 2.86 6.13
C ALA A 83 -21.30 2.53 5.11
N GLN A 84 -21.37 3.12 3.92
CA GLN A 84 -20.33 2.97 2.89
C GLN A 84 -19.04 3.70 3.25
N ALA A 85 -19.14 4.91 3.80
CA ALA A 85 -17.97 5.64 4.29
C ALA A 85 -17.29 4.89 5.45
N GLU A 86 -18.05 4.36 6.40
CA GLU A 86 -17.51 3.54 7.50
C GLU A 86 -16.81 2.28 6.98
N THR A 87 -17.40 1.60 6.00
CA THR A 87 -16.79 0.41 5.36
C THR A 87 -15.48 0.78 4.64
N PHE A 88 -15.49 1.89 3.89
CA PHE A 88 -14.30 2.40 3.20
C PHE A 88 -13.18 2.72 4.18
N ILE A 89 -13.46 3.49 5.23
CA ILE A 89 -12.46 3.91 6.23
C ILE A 89 -11.89 2.70 6.99
N GLY A 90 -12.74 1.74 7.35
CA GLY A 90 -12.31 0.51 8.04
C GLY A 90 -11.32 -0.31 7.21
N ALA A 91 -11.66 -0.56 5.95
CA ALA A 91 -10.79 -1.29 5.03
C ALA A 91 -9.52 -0.49 4.68
N ALA A 92 -9.66 0.81 4.40
CA ALA A 92 -8.55 1.72 4.12
C ALA A 92 -7.55 1.77 5.29
N THR A 93 -8.05 1.81 6.52
CA THR A 93 -7.19 1.86 7.71
C THR A 93 -6.45 0.55 7.94
N ALA A 94 -7.09 -0.58 7.67
CA ALA A 94 -6.46 -1.89 7.81
C ALA A 94 -5.31 -2.09 6.81
N ASP A 95 -5.51 -1.72 5.55
CA ASP A 95 -4.57 -2.04 4.47
C ASP A 95 -3.56 -0.92 4.17
N TYR A 96 -3.94 0.35 4.36
CA TYR A 96 -3.16 1.51 3.90
C TYR A 96 -2.70 2.47 5.00
N CYS A 97 -3.06 2.26 6.27
CA CYS A 97 -2.55 3.06 7.39
C CYS A 97 -1.44 2.30 8.16
N PRO A 98 -0.17 2.34 7.69
CA PRO A 98 0.97 1.68 8.37
C PRO A 98 1.31 2.29 9.74
N GLY A 99 0.69 3.40 10.13
CA GLY A 99 0.81 3.99 11.48
C GLY A 99 -0.03 3.30 12.55
N LYS A 100 -1.03 2.49 12.17
CA LYS A 100 -1.87 1.70 13.09
C LYS A 100 -1.47 0.22 13.19
N HIS A 101 -0.67 -0.25 12.23
CA HIS A 101 0.14 -1.46 12.35
C HIS A 101 1.61 -1.07 12.29
N ALA A 102 2.24 -0.77 13.42
CA ALA A 102 3.67 -0.55 13.43
C ALA A 102 4.40 -1.80 12.89
N PRO A 103 5.13 -1.76 11.76
CA PRO A 103 6.40 -2.44 11.76
C PRO A 103 7.25 -1.63 12.74
N SER A 104 7.64 -2.24 13.85
CA SER A 104 8.71 -1.76 14.70
C SER A 104 9.81 -1.18 13.79
N LYS A 105 9.90 0.15 13.76
CA LYS A 105 11.02 0.87 13.17
C LYS A 105 12.27 0.17 13.71
N PRO A 106 13.11 -0.49 12.90
CA PRO A 106 14.43 -0.83 13.39
C PRO A 106 15.13 0.51 13.51
N SER A 107 15.22 1.01 14.74
CA SER A 107 16.16 2.07 15.10
C SER A 107 17.55 1.53 14.77
N GLY A 108 18.00 1.78 13.55
CA GLY A 108 19.40 1.67 13.17
C GLY A 108 20.15 2.86 13.73
N GLY A 109 21.27 2.58 14.40
CA GLY A 109 22.20 3.56 14.96
C GLY A 109 23.00 2.95 16.08
#